data_AF-A0A7Y4RT20-F1
#
_entry.id   AF-A0A7Y4RT20-F1
#
_cell.length_a   1.000
_cell.length_b   1.000
_cell.length_c   1.000
_cell.angle_alpha   90.00
_cell.angle_beta   90.00
_cell.angle_gamma   90.00
#
_symmetry.space_group_name_H-M   'P 1'
#
loop_
_entity.id
_entity.type
_entity.pdbx_description
1 polymer ?
#
loop_
_entity_poly.entity_id
_entity_poly.type
_entity_poly.pdbx_seq_one_letter_code
_entity_poly.pdbx_strand_id
1 'polypeptide(L)'
;MLYAIGSALALVTHHAGLPADSAGRAAVASWRAGRETEIVREYVDLLAIPNVASDSVNIRRNAAALVTMLERRGVAARLLEAPGSPPAVYGELTVPGATRTVVLYAHYDGQPVDTTRWASSPWRPILRDKAIQAGGKEIPWPARGARFEPEWRIYARSTGDDKGSIIAQLTALDALRAQGARPTVNLKFFFEGEEEAGSDHLRDMLTRHAALLQADLWVFGDGPVHQTRRPQIVFGVRGVMGVQLTVYGPARPLHSGHYGNWAPNPNVMLAGLLASMRNEDGRILIDRFYDDVRPITPADRSAFGRIPPVEEQLAGELRLRRT
;
A
#
# COMPACT_ATOMS: atom_id res chain seq x y z
N MET A 1 54.88 10.85 -5.57
CA MET A 1 55.34 9.62 -6.24
C MET A 1 54.56 9.51 -7.54
N LEU A 2 55.24 9.72 -8.66
CA LEU A 2 54.72 9.82 -10.03
C LEU A 2 54.44 8.43 -10.65
N TYR A 3 53.82 8.48 -11.86
CA TYR A 3 53.53 7.46 -12.88
C TYR A 3 52.11 6.85 -12.80
N ALA A 4 51.12 7.18 -13.65
CA ALA A 4 50.98 7.49 -15.09
C ALA A 4 50.74 6.26 -16.00
N ILE A 5 49.76 6.45 -16.92
CA ILE A 5 49.45 5.70 -18.15
C ILE A 5 48.64 4.40 -17.92
N GLY A 6 47.52 4.12 -18.58
CA GLY A 6 46.81 4.73 -19.69
C GLY A 6 45.88 3.68 -20.34
N SER A 7 45.11 4.13 -21.33
CA SER A 7 44.36 3.35 -22.33
C SER A 7 42.86 3.22 -22.09
N ALA A 8 42.14 3.92 -22.97
CA ALA A 8 40.73 3.81 -23.24
C ALA A 8 40.37 2.41 -23.76
N LEU A 9 39.26 1.87 -23.27
CA LEU A 9 38.38 1.04 -24.08
C LEU A 9 36.95 1.47 -23.79
N ALA A 10 36.45 2.35 -24.65
CA ALA A 10 35.03 2.62 -24.75
C ALA A 10 34.35 1.35 -25.28
N LEU A 11 33.78 0.56 -24.38
CA LEU A 11 32.62 -0.27 -24.70
C LEU A 11 31.40 0.42 -24.10
N VAL A 12 30.96 1.49 -24.78
CA VAL A 12 29.58 1.94 -24.63
C VAL A 12 28.74 0.87 -25.32
N THR A 13 28.37 -0.17 -24.58
CA THR A 13 27.20 -0.94 -24.97
C THR A 13 26.02 0.00 -24.73
N HIS A 14 25.50 0.58 -25.81
CA HIS A 14 24.17 1.18 -25.82
C HIS A 14 23.17 0.07 -25.49
N HIS A 15 22.99 -0.18 -24.19
CA HIS A 15 21.78 -0.82 -23.71
C HIS A 15 20.72 0.28 -23.78
N ALA A 16 19.82 0.16 -24.75
CA ALA A 16 18.63 0.98 -24.83
C ALA A 16 17.70 0.64 -23.65
N GLY A 17 18.09 1.06 -22.44
CA GLY A 17 17.09 1.52 -21.49
C GLY A 17 16.40 2.71 -22.13
N LEU A 18 15.08 2.85 -21.95
CA LEU A 18 14.42 4.10 -22.32
C LEU A 18 15.25 5.22 -21.67
N PRO A 19 15.71 6.22 -22.43
CA PRO A 19 16.22 7.39 -21.77
C PRO A 19 15.09 7.87 -20.86
N ALA A 20 15.42 8.35 -19.66
CA ALA A 20 14.48 9.15 -18.88
C ALA A 20 14.20 10.50 -19.59
N ASP A 21 14.15 10.50 -20.92
CA ASP A 21 13.78 11.62 -21.76
C ASP A 21 12.26 11.74 -21.84
N SER A 22 11.81 12.91 -22.30
CA SER A 22 10.40 13.22 -22.43
C SER A 22 9.68 12.33 -23.46
N ALA A 23 10.40 11.81 -24.46
CA ALA A 23 9.83 11.02 -25.54
C ALA A 23 9.41 9.62 -25.06
N GLY A 24 10.26 8.94 -24.29
CA GLY A 24 9.92 7.65 -23.69
C GLY A 24 8.74 7.73 -22.73
N ARG A 25 8.70 8.78 -21.89
CA ARG A 25 7.54 9.02 -20.99
C ARG A 25 6.26 9.30 -21.77
N ALA A 26 6.32 10.09 -22.85
CA ALA A 26 5.16 10.37 -23.67
C ALA A 26 4.63 9.12 -24.39
N ALA A 27 5.53 8.26 -24.89
CA ALA A 27 5.16 6.99 -25.52
C ALA A 27 4.46 6.04 -24.55
N VAL A 28 4.98 5.90 -23.32
CA VAL A 28 4.34 5.13 -22.24
C VAL A 28 2.97 5.70 -21.87
N ALA A 29 2.85 7.02 -21.73
CA ALA A 29 1.59 7.68 -21.41
C ALA A 29 0.53 7.47 -22.50
N SER A 30 0.93 7.56 -23.77
CA SER A 30 0.07 7.30 -24.92
C SER A 30 -0.39 5.84 -24.97
N TRP A 31 0.55 4.91 -24.76
CA TRP A 31 0.23 3.47 -24.69
C TRP A 31 -0.77 3.16 -23.59
N ARG A 32 -0.55 3.69 -22.37
CA ARG A 32 -1.47 3.54 -21.23
C ARG A 32 -2.86 4.07 -21.56
N ALA A 33 -2.93 5.29 -22.10
CA ALA A 33 -4.20 5.92 -22.48
C ALA A 33 -4.98 5.12 -23.52
N GLY A 34 -4.29 4.49 -24.48
CA GLY A 34 -4.91 3.60 -25.48
C GLY A 34 -5.36 2.24 -24.96
N ARG A 35 -4.98 1.87 -23.73
CA ARG A 35 -5.24 0.55 -23.12
C ARG A 35 -6.02 0.63 -21.81
N GLU A 36 -6.55 1.81 -21.44
CA GLU A 36 -7.22 2.01 -20.15
C GLU A 36 -8.31 0.99 -19.85
N THR A 37 -9.19 0.69 -20.82
CA THR A 37 -10.26 -0.31 -20.60
C THR A 37 -9.72 -1.72 -20.31
N GLU A 38 -8.58 -2.09 -20.90
CA GLU A 38 -7.98 -3.42 -20.71
C GLU A 38 -7.29 -3.51 -19.34
N ILE A 39 -6.54 -2.47 -18.96
CA ILE A 39 -5.89 -2.34 -17.66
C ILE A 39 -6.94 -2.35 -16.53
N VAL A 40 -7.99 -1.52 -16.65
CA VAL A 40 -9.06 -1.44 -15.64
C VAL A 40 -9.85 -2.73 -15.58
N ARG A 41 -10.02 -3.48 -16.68
CA ARG A 41 -10.69 -4.78 -16.64
C ARG A 41 -9.89 -5.79 -15.83
N GLU A 42 -8.59 -5.95 -16.10
CA GLU A 42 -7.74 -6.86 -15.32
C GLU A 42 -7.73 -6.48 -13.83
N TYR A 43 -7.76 -5.18 -13.54
CA TYR A 43 -7.89 -4.67 -12.19
C TYR A 43 -9.21 -5.04 -11.51
N VAL A 44 -10.33 -4.80 -12.19
CA VAL A 44 -11.68 -5.13 -11.70
C VAL A 44 -11.84 -6.63 -11.49
N ASP A 45 -11.28 -7.45 -12.37
CA ASP A 45 -11.29 -8.91 -12.24
C ASP A 45 -10.55 -9.36 -10.96
N LEU A 46 -9.41 -8.73 -10.64
CA LEU A 46 -8.68 -8.98 -9.39
C LEU A 46 -9.45 -8.49 -8.16
N LEU A 47 -10.08 -7.31 -8.23
CA LEU A 47 -10.90 -6.76 -7.14
C LEU A 47 -12.15 -7.60 -6.83
N ALA A 48 -12.66 -8.34 -7.83
CA ALA A 48 -13.83 -9.18 -7.66
C ALA A 48 -13.57 -10.47 -6.86
N ILE A 49 -12.30 -10.79 -6.56
CA ILE A 49 -11.93 -11.94 -5.72
C ILE A 49 -11.91 -11.49 -4.25
N PRO A 50 -12.73 -12.09 -3.36
CA PRO A 50 -12.64 -11.83 -1.93
C PRO A 50 -11.23 -12.04 -1.40
N ASN A 51 -10.76 -11.18 -0.50
CA ASN A 51 -9.34 -11.15 -0.15
C ASN A 51 -9.12 -10.81 1.34
N VAL A 52 -10.00 -11.28 2.21
CA VAL A 52 -9.76 -11.18 3.66
C VAL A 52 -8.72 -12.24 4.03
N ALA A 53 -7.65 -11.87 4.73
CA ALA A 53 -6.53 -12.77 5.05
C ALA A 53 -6.97 -14.08 5.74
N SER A 54 -7.97 -14.02 6.63
CA SER A 54 -8.52 -15.17 7.34
C SER A 54 -9.34 -16.12 6.46
N ASP A 55 -9.74 -15.71 5.26
CA ASP A 55 -10.42 -16.56 4.27
C ASP A 55 -9.38 -17.28 3.41
N SER A 56 -8.87 -18.40 3.93
CA SER A 56 -7.77 -19.17 3.34
C SER A 56 -8.03 -19.63 1.90
N VAL A 57 -9.30 -19.84 1.52
CA VAL A 57 -9.67 -20.25 0.16
C VAL A 57 -9.53 -19.06 -0.80
N ASN A 58 -10.16 -17.94 -0.47
CA ASN A 58 -10.17 -16.81 -1.38
C ASN A 58 -8.84 -16.04 -1.39
N ILE A 59 -8.13 -15.97 -0.26
CA ILE A 59 -6.79 -15.36 -0.24
C ILE A 59 -5.81 -16.12 -1.13
N ARG A 60 -5.86 -17.46 -1.14
CA ARG A 60 -5.05 -18.29 -2.05
C ARG A 60 -5.48 -18.14 -3.51
N ARG A 61 -6.77 -17.92 -3.80
CA ARG A 61 -7.25 -17.61 -5.16
C ARG A 61 -6.67 -16.30 -5.69
N ASN A 62 -6.55 -15.27 -4.84
CA ASN A 62 -5.86 -14.04 -5.21
C ASN A 62 -4.40 -14.29 -5.55
N ALA A 63 -3.68 -15.00 -4.67
CA ALA A 63 -2.27 -15.32 -4.87
C ALA A 63 -2.03 -16.07 -6.20
N ALA A 64 -2.87 -17.07 -6.50
CA ALA A 64 -2.79 -17.83 -7.76
C ALA A 64 -3.11 -16.97 -9.00
N ALA A 65 -4.07 -16.06 -8.90
CA ALA A 65 -4.37 -15.11 -9.97
C ALA A 65 -3.17 -14.19 -10.26
N LEU A 66 -2.51 -13.70 -9.20
CA LEU A 66 -1.33 -12.85 -9.31
C LEU A 66 -0.13 -13.57 -9.91
N VAL A 67 0.11 -14.85 -9.55
CA VAL A 67 1.10 -15.70 -10.23
C VAL A 67 0.83 -15.76 -11.73
N THR A 68 -0.43 -16.05 -12.10
CA THR A 68 -0.84 -16.10 -13.52
C THR A 68 -0.61 -14.76 -14.23
N MET A 69 -0.90 -13.63 -13.55
CA MET A 69 -0.71 -12.28 -14.11
C MET A 69 0.77 -11.94 -14.33
N LEU A 70 1.65 -12.39 -13.45
CA LEU A 70 3.11 -12.26 -13.59
C LEU A 70 3.66 -13.16 -14.72
N GLU A 71 3.24 -14.42 -14.77
CA GLU A 71 3.68 -15.38 -15.80
C GLU A 71 3.32 -14.93 -17.22
N ARG A 72 2.12 -14.36 -17.40
CA ARG A 72 1.69 -13.76 -18.69
C ARG A 72 2.65 -12.67 -19.18
N ARG A 73 3.37 -12.03 -18.25
CA ARG A 73 4.33 -10.96 -18.53
C ARG A 73 5.77 -11.47 -18.67
N GLY A 74 5.96 -12.79 -18.64
CA GLY A 74 7.27 -13.42 -18.73
C GLY A 74 8.08 -13.32 -17.44
N VAL A 75 7.42 -13.05 -16.30
CA VAL A 75 8.03 -13.09 -14.97
C VAL A 75 7.89 -14.51 -14.43
N ALA A 76 8.99 -15.14 -14.03
CA ALA A 76 8.94 -16.45 -13.39
C ALA A 76 8.34 -16.29 -11.99
N ALA A 77 7.15 -16.85 -11.75
CA ALA A 77 6.42 -16.63 -10.51
C ALA A 77 6.03 -17.92 -9.80
N ARG A 78 5.91 -17.85 -8.47
CA ARG A 78 5.50 -18.97 -7.60
C ARG A 78 5.00 -18.45 -6.27
N LEU A 79 4.28 -19.30 -5.55
CA LEU A 79 3.91 -19.04 -4.16
C LEU A 79 5.08 -19.38 -3.23
N LEU A 80 5.27 -18.55 -2.22
CA LEU A 80 6.10 -18.80 -1.05
C LEU A 80 5.18 -19.13 0.13
N GLU A 81 5.50 -20.19 0.87
CA GLU A 81 4.62 -20.74 1.90
C GLU A 81 5.30 -20.66 3.27
N ALA A 82 4.52 -20.28 4.29
CA ALA A 82 4.87 -20.43 5.68
C ALA A 82 3.69 -21.08 6.44
N PRO A 83 3.92 -21.97 7.43
CA PRO A 83 2.87 -22.59 8.21
C PRO A 83 1.91 -21.56 8.81
N GLY A 84 0.60 -21.72 8.55
CA GLY A 84 -0.44 -20.84 9.08
C GLY A 84 -0.60 -19.51 8.33
N SER A 85 0.30 -19.17 7.41
CA SER A 85 0.29 -17.89 6.69
C SER A 85 -0.42 -17.99 5.33
N PRO A 86 -1.12 -16.93 4.88
CA PRO A 86 -1.42 -16.75 3.47
C PRO A 86 -0.12 -16.76 2.63
N PRO A 87 -0.11 -17.39 1.46
CA PRO A 87 1.12 -17.51 0.67
C PRO A 87 1.57 -16.14 0.13
N ALA A 88 2.85 -15.81 0.24
CA ALA A 88 3.37 -14.65 -0.49
C ALA A 88 3.53 -15.00 -1.97
N VAL A 89 3.20 -14.06 -2.87
CA VAL A 89 3.45 -14.20 -4.30
C VAL A 89 4.86 -13.70 -4.59
N TYR A 90 5.72 -14.59 -5.11
CA TYR A 90 7.05 -14.23 -5.57
C TYR A 90 7.13 -14.26 -7.08
N GLY A 91 7.66 -13.19 -7.68
CA GLY A 91 8.00 -13.13 -9.11
C GLY A 91 9.46 -12.72 -9.30
N GLU A 92 10.13 -13.24 -10.32
CA GLU A 92 11.49 -12.89 -10.67
C GLU A 92 11.64 -12.68 -12.18
N LEU A 93 12.22 -11.53 -12.54
CA LEU A 93 12.58 -11.17 -13.90
C LEU A 93 14.07 -10.81 -13.93
N THR A 94 14.88 -11.77 -14.40
CA THR A 94 16.30 -11.54 -14.66
C THR A 94 16.47 -10.80 -15.97
N VAL A 95 17.18 -9.67 -15.94
CA VAL A 95 17.45 -8.85 -17.11
C VAL A 95 18.91 -9.07 -17.55
N PRO A 96 19.16 -9.44 -18.82
CA PRO A 96 20.53 -9.56 -19.33
C PRO A 96 21.35 -8.27 -19.12
N GLY A 97 22.52 -8.43 -18.51
CA GLY A 97 23.44 -7.32 -18.23
C GLY A 97 23.11 -6.49 -16.98
N ALA A 98 21.97 -6.72 -16.32
CA ALA A 98 21.64 -6.03 -15.08
C ALA A 98 22.49 -6.55 -13.91
N THR A 99 23.11 -5.61 -13.17
CA THR A 99 23.93 -5.90 -11.98
C THR A 99 23.24 -5.58 -10.66
N ARG A 100 22.07 -4.92 -10.73
CA ARG A 100 21.27 -4.51 -9.58
C ARG A 100 19.94 -5.23 -9.58
N THR A 101 19.39 -5.46 -8.39
CA THR A 101 18.10 -6.10 -8.16
C THR A 101 17.23 -5.20 -7.32
N VAL A 102 16.00 -4.97 -7.77
CA VAL A 102 14.97 -4.22 -7.04
C VAL A 102 13.81 -5.14 -6.71
N VAL A 103 13.36 -5.14 -5.45
CA VAL A 103 12.11 -5.77 -5.04
C VAL A 103 10.99 -4.73 -5.08
N LEU A 104 9.90 -5.08 -5.75
CA LEU A 104 8.64 -4.35 -5.71
C LEU A 104 7.71 -5.07 -4.74
N TYR A 105 7.34 -4.37 -3.67
CA TYR A 105 6.42 -4.84 -2.64
C TYR A 105 5.03 -4.24 -2.85
N ALA A 106 4.01 -5.04 -2.56
CA ALA A 106 2.62 -4.65 -2.36
C ALA A 106 1.95 -5.72 -1.48
N HIS A 107 0.71 -5.51 -1.05
CA HIS A 107 -0.09 -6.57 -0.46
C HIS A 107 -1.41 -6.73 -1.22
N TYR A 108 -1.96 -7.95 -1.19
CA TYR A 108 -3.15 -8.31 -1.97
C TYR A 108 -4.34 -8.72 -1.10
N ASP A 109 -4.15 -8.85 0.21
CA ASP A 109 -5.25 -8.90 1.16
C ASP A 109 -5.89 -7.51 1.31
N GLY A 110 -6.92 -7.42 2.14
CA GLY A 110 -7.61 -6.16 2.38
C GLY A 110 -8.21 -6.15 3.76
N GLN A 111 -8.35 -4.94 4.32
CA GLN A 111 -9.00 -4.68 5.60
C GLN A 111 -10.25 -5.56 5.81
N PRO A 112 -10.49 -6.05 7.04
CA PRO A 112 -11.73 -6.72 7.41
C PRO A 112 -12.98 -5.98 6.91
N VAL A 113 -14.02 -6.75 6.59
CA VAL A 113 -15.20 -6.25 5.90
C VAL A 113 -16.46 -6.57 6.69
N ASP A 114 -17.16 -5.51 7.12
CA ASP A 114 -18.56 -5.60 7.53
C ASP A 114 -19.44 -5.21 6.35
N THR A 115 -20.01 -6.20 5.66
CA THR A 115 -20.81 -6.00 4.44
C THR A 115 -22.07 -5.16 4.65
N THR A 116 -22.57 -5.05 5.88
CA THR A 116 -23.75 -4.23 6.22
C THR A 116 -23.46 -2.74 6.14
N ARG A 117 -22.18 -2.35 6.16
CA ARG A 117 -21.70 -0.97 6.11
C ARG A 117 -21.35 -0.52 4.69
N TRP A 118 -21.56 -1.36 3.68
CA TRP A 118 -21.25 -1.05 2.29
C TRP A 118 -22.50 -0.71 1.48
N ALA A 119 -22.38 0.28 0.59
CA ALA A 119 -23.45 0.68 -0.33
C ALA A 119 -23.66 -0.34 -1.48
N SER A 120 -22.69 -1.22 -1.72
CA SER A 120 -22.72 -2.30 -2.70
C SER A 120 -21.81 -3.44 -2.21
N SER A 121 -21.92 -4.64 -2.78
CA SER A 121 -21.01 -5.74 -2.40
C SER A 121 -19.54 -5.28 -2.53
N PRO A 122 -18.70 -5.48 -1.50
CA PRO A 122 -17.28 -5.10 -1.51
C PRO A 122 -16.49 -5.75 -2.65
N TRP A 123 -16.90 -6.93 -3.09
CA TRP A 123 -16.25 -7.71 -4.15
C TRP A 123 -17.03 -7.69 -5.47
N ARG A 124 -17.97 -6.73 -5.60
CA ARG A 124 -18.57 -6.38 -6.89
C ARG A 124 -18.12 -4.97 -7.24
N PRO A 125 -17.03 -4.81 -8.00
CA PRO A 125 -16.55 -3.49 -8.37
C PRO A 125 -17.62 -2.71 -9.14
N ILE A 126 -17.87 -1.48 -8.70
CA ILE A 126 -18.77 -0.54 -9.38
C ILE A 126 -18.01 0.74 -9.72
N LEU A 127 -18.40 1.37 -10.83
CA LEU A 127 -17.88 2.67 -11.24
C LEU A 127 -18.87 3.77 -10.86
N ARG A 128 -18.39 4.87 -10.30
CA ARG A 128 -19.19 6.08 -10.05
C ARG A 128 -18.58 7.31 -10.69
N ASP A 129 -19.42 8.26 -11.03
CA ASP A 129 -19.02 9.55 -11.63
C ASP A 129 -18.20 10.45 -10.68
N LYS A 130 -18.34 10.26 -9.36
CA LYS A 130 -17.59 10.98 -8.31
C LYS A 130 -17.70 10.27 -6.95
N ALA A 131 -17.16 10.89 -5.90
CA ALA A 131 -17.23 10.40 -4.52
C ALA A 131 -18.68 10.25 -4.02
N ILE A 132 -18.97 9.22 -3.21
CA ILE A 132 -20.29 9.00 -2.59
C ILE A 132 -20.68 10.20 -1.72
N GLN A 133 -19.73 10.76 -0.98
CA GLN A 133 -19.91 11.94 -0.12
C GLN A 133 -20.30 13.19 -0.93
N ALA A 134 -19.95 13.22 -2.22
CA ALA A 134 -20.31 14.29 -3.17
C ALA A 134 -21.56 13.94 -4.01
N GLY A 135 -22.32 12.92 -3.61
CA GLY A 135 -23.53 12.47 -4.29
C GLY A 135 -23.27 11.69 -5.59
N GLY A 136 -22.12 11.01 -5.68
CA GLY A 136 -21.76 10.22 -6.86
C GLY A 136 -22.70 9.06 -7.13
N LYS A 137 -23.04 8.84 -8.39
CA LYS A 137 -23.97 7.83 -8.88
C LYS A 137 -23.22 6.73 -9.63
N GLU A 138 -23.75 5.51 -9.57
CA GLU A 138 -23.25 4.40 -10.36
C GLU A 138 -23.43 4.70 -11.86
N ILE A 139 -22.38 4.47 -12.64
CA ILE A 139 -22.34 4.67 -14.09
C ILE A 139 -21.86 3.38 -14.76
N PRO A 140 -22.27 3.11 -16.01
CA PRO A 140 -21.82 1.92 -16.72
C PRO A 140 -20.30 1.96 -16.98
N TRP A 141 -19.68 0.78 -17.02
CA TRP A 141 -18.29 0.65 -17.44
C TRP A 141 -18.11 1.13 -18.88
N PRO A 142 -17.06 1.92 -19.19
CA PRO A 142 -16.80 2.39 -20.55
C PRO A 142 -16.61 1.24 -21.54
N ALA A 143 -17.10 1.45 -22.77
CA ALA A 143 -16.84 0.53 -23.87
C ALA A 143 -15.32 0.46 -24.16
N ARG A 144 -14.89 -0.62 -24.84
CA ARG A 144 -13.47 -0.78 -25.21
C ARG A 144 -13.00 0.40 -26.06
N GLY A 145 -11.92 1.05 -25.62
CA GLY A 145 -11.33 2.20 -26.30
C GLY A 145 -11.92 3.55 -25.89
N ALA A 146 -12.97 3.57 -25.07
CA ALA A 146 -13.43 4.79 -24.42
C ALA A 146 -12.48 5.17 -23.27
N ARG A 147 -12.38 6.48 -23.01
CA ARG A 147 -11.55 7.03 -21.93
C ARG A 147 -12.31 7.02 -20.61
N PHE A 148 -11.55 6.92 -19.51
CA PHE A 148 -12.08 7.16 -18.18
C PHE A 148 -11.93 8.64 -17.82
N GLU A 149 -12.96 9.20 -17.18
CA GLU A 149 -12.83 10.55 -16.61
C GLU A 149 -12.01 10.48 -15.31
N PRO A 150 -11.05 11.40 -15.09
CA PRO A 150 -10.14 11.33 -13.94
C PRO A 150 -10.80 11.35 -12.55
N GLU A 151 -12.00 11.94 -12.44
CA GLU A 151 -12.72 12.02 -11.16
C GLU A 151 -13.63 10.83 -10.87
N TRP A 152 -13.80 9.93 -11.84
CA TRP A 152 -14.55 8.70 -11.62
C TRP A 152 -13.89 7.83 -10.57
N ARG A 153 -14.71 7.07 -9.84
CA ARG A 153 -14.29 6.30 -8.68
C ARG A 153 -14.71 4.86 -8.82
N ILE A 154 -13.76 3.94 -8.71
CA ILE A 154 -14.03 2.51 -8.60
C ILE A 154 -14.25 2.18 -7.13
N TYR A 155 -15.40 1.61 -6.79
CA TYR A 155 -15.69 1.12 -5.45
C TYR A 155 -15.63 -0.40 -5.41
N ALA A 156 -14.65 -0.90 -4.68
CA ALA A 156 -14.48 -2.29 -4.27
C ALA A 156 -13.55 -2.30 -3.04
N ARG A 157 -13.52 -3.41 -2.30
CA ARG A 157 -12.49 -3.63 -1.29
C ARG A 157 -11.12 -3.72 -1.99
N SER A 158 -10.15 -3.03 -1.39
CA SER A 158 -8.75 -2.99 -1.78
C SER A 158 -8.43 -2.18 -3.04
N THR A 159 -9.36 -1.33 -3.50
CA THR A 159 -9.09 -0.45 -4.63
C THR A 159 -7.97 0.55 -4.33
N GLY A 160 -8.00 1.18 -3.15
CA GLY A 160 -6.98 2.15 -2.77
C GLY A 160 -5.75 1.52 -2.10
N ASP A 161 -5.85 0.25 -1.72
CA ASP A 161 -5.09 -0.34 -0.61
C ASP A 161 -5.16 -1.88 -0.69
N ASP A 162 -4.29 -2.58 -1.42
CA ASP A 162 -3.22 -2.06 -2.28
C ASP A 162 -3.22 -2.68 -3.70
N LYS A 163 -4.34 -3.29 -4.11
CA LYS A 163 -4.43 -3.96 -5.43
C LYS A 163 -4.22 -3.01 -6.61
N GLY A 164 -4.51 -1.72 -6.42
CA GLY A 164 -4.23 -0.69 -7.42
C GLY A 164 -2.74 -0.57 -7.75
N SER A 165 -1.87 -0.65 -6.74
CA SER A 165 -0.42 -0.58 -6.92
C SER A 165 0.12 -1.79 -7.66
N ILE A 166 -0.38 -2.99 -7.33
CA ILE A 166 -0.06 -4.22 -8.07
C ILE A 166 -0.33 -4.04 -9.56
N ILE A 167 -1.53 -3.60 -9.94
CA ILE A 167 -1.88 -3.39 -11.34
C ILE A 167 -0.99 -2.33 -11.98
N ALA A 168 -0.67 -1.25 -11.27
CA ALA A 168 0.23 -0.21 -11.78
C ALA A 168 1.64 -0.76 -12.09
N GLN A 169 2.20 -1.59 -11.19
CA GLN A 169 3.49 -2.24 -11.39
C GLN A 169 3.48 -3.18 -12.60
N LEU A 170 2.45 -4.00 -12.74
CA LEU A 170 2.29 -4.92 -13.88
C LEU A 170 2.09 -4.18 -15.20
N THR A 171 1.28 -3.11 -15.18
CA THR A 171 1.06 -2.24 -16.35
C THR A 171 2.33 -1.55 -16.80
N ALA A 172 3.20 -1.16 -15.86
CA ALA A 172 4.49 -0.56 -16.20
C ALA A 172 5.38 -1.54 -16.99
N LEU A 173 5.40 -2.82 -16.63
CA LEU A 173 6.10 -3.85 -17.41
C LEU A 173 5.53 -3.98 -18.83
N ASP A 174 4.21 -4.01 -18.97
CA ASP A 174 3.55 -4.12 -20.26
C ASP A 174 3.89 -2.91 -21.16
N ALA A 175 3.85 -1.71 -20.58
CA ALA A 175 4.19 -0.49 -21.28
C ALA A 175 5.64 -0.48 -21.77
N LEU A 176 6.60 -0.89 -20.92
CA LEU A 176 8.00 -1.02 -21.31
C LEU A 176 8.16 -2.00 -22.48
N ARG A 177 7.57 -3.19 -22.34
CA ARG A 177 7.65 -4.25 -23.37
C ARG A 177 7.03 -3.79 -24.69
N ALA A 178 5.91 -3.07 -24.66
CA ALA A 178 5.27 -2.56 -25.86
C ALA A 178 6.12 -1.54 -26.63
N GLN A 179 7.03 -0.84 -25.94
CA GLN A 179 8.01 0.05 -26.57
C GLN A 179 9.31 -0.65 -26.99
N GLY A 180 9.37 -1.98 -26.90
CA GLY A 180 10.60 -2.75 -27.14
C GLY A 180 11.67 -2.54 -26.06
N ALA A 181 11.32 -1.88 -24.96
CA ALA A 181 12.20 -1.63 -23.83
C ALA A 181 12.14 -2.77 -22.81
N ARG A 182 13.15 -2.81 -21.95
CA ARG A 182 13.23 -3.72 -20.80
C ARG A 182 13.67 -2.92 -19.57
N PRO A 183 13.38 -3.39 -18.35
CA PRO A 183 13.97 -2.81 -17.15
C PRO A 183 15.51 -2.82 -17.24
N THR A 184 16.17 -1.91 -16.56
CA THR A 184 17.65 -1.85 -16.48
C THR A 184 18.22 -2.57 -15.25
N VAL A 185 17.32 -3.12 -14.43
CA VAL A 185 17.61 -3.85 -13.20
C VAL A 185 16.88 -5.19 -13.23
N ASN A 186 17.38 -6.18 -12.49
CA ASN A 186 16.58 -7.36 -12.17
C ASN A 186 15.41 -6.92 -11.30
N LEU A 187 14.24 -7.50 -11.54
CA LEU A 187 13.05 -7.22 -10.75
C LEU A 187 12.64 -8.47 -9.99
N LYS A 188 12.33 -8.28 -8.72
CA LYS A 188 11.63 -9.24 -7.87
C LYS A 188 10.31 -8.63 -7.45
N PHE A 189 9.28 -9.45 -7.40
CA PHE A 189 7.96 -9.08 -6.89
C PHE A 189 7.75 -9.88 -5.61
N PHE A 190 7.33 -9.20 -4.54
CA PHE A 190 6.91 -9.84 -3.31
C PHE A 190 5.57 -9.25 -2.91
N PHE A 191 4.49 -10.00 -3.15
CA PHE A 191 3.14 -9.58 -2.76
C PHE A 191 2.66 -10.38 -1.56
N GLU A 192 2.40 -9.69 -0.46
CA GLU A 192 1.96 -10.29 0.81
C GLU A 192 0.44 -10.45 0.89
N GLY A 193 -0.03 -11.44 1.65
CA GLY A 193 -1.44 -11.78 1.79
C GLY A 193 -2.02 -11.61 3.18
N GLU A 194 -1.36 -10.87 4.08
CA GLU A 194 -1.78 -10.70 5.47
C GLU A 194 -1.36 -9.36 6.11
N GLU A 195 -1.06 -8.33 5.30
CA GLU A 195 -0.64 -7.00 5.81
C GLU A 195 -1.72 -6.42 6.73
N GLU A 196 -2.97 -6.54 6.32
CA GLU A 196 -4.14 -5.95 6.97
C GLU A 196 -4.57 -6.76 8.20
N ALA A 197 -3.96 -7.93 8.37
CA ALA A 197 -4.06 -8.80 9.54
C ALA A 197 -2.84 -8.69 10.47
N GLY A 198 -1.92 -7.75 10.21
CA GLY A 198 -0.79 -7.43 11.07
C GLY A 198 0.55 -8.05 10.67
N SER A 199 0.62 -8.78 9.55
CA SER A 199 1.87 -9.38 9.04
C SER A 199 2.56 -10.33 10.04
N ASP A 200 1.78 -11.06 10.84
CA ASP A 200 2.30 -11.90 11.93
C ASP A 200 3.34 -12.94 11.47
N HIS A 201 3.23 -13.44 10.23
CA HIS A 201 4.14 -14.43 9.66
C HIS A 201 5.18 -13.84 8.70
N LEU A 202 5.11 -12.54 8.38
CA LEU A 202 6.03 -11.91 7.42
C LEU A 202 7.48 -12.10 7.81
N ARG A 203 7.83 -11.94 9.10
CA ARG A 203 9.21 -12.16 9.57
C ARG A 203 9.71 -13.57 9.24
N ASP A 204 8.87 -14.57 9.47
CA ASP A 204 9.21 -15.97 9.21
C ASP A 204 9.33 -16.23 7.70
N MET A 205 8.39 -15.70 6.90
CA MET A 205 8.43 -15.74 5.44
C MET A 205 9.74 -15.14 4.88
N LEU A 206 10.12 -13.95 5.33
CA LEU A 206 11.36 -13.28 4.93
C LEU A 206 12.59 -14.07 5.36
N THR A 207 12.60 -14.64 6.57
CA THR A 207 13.74 -15.42 7.09
C THR A 207 13.95 -16.71 6.29
N ARG A 208 12.88 -17.46 6.01
CA ARG A 208 12.95 -18.71 5.23
C ARG A 208 13.38 -18.49 3.79
N HIS A 209 13.03 -17.34 3.22
CA HIS A 209 13.30 -17.00 1.83
C HIS A 209 14.37 -15.91 1.68
N ALA A 210 15.17 -15.65 2.72
CA ALA A 210 16.13 -14.55 2.74
C ALA A 210 17.11 -14.57 1.57
N ALA A 211 17.60 -15.76 1.17
CA ALA A 211 18.51 -15.91 0.02
C ALA A 211 17.83 -15.52 -1.30
N LEU A 212 16.55 -15.86 -1.45
CA LEU A 212 15.76 -15.50 -2.63
C LEU A 212 15.45 -14.01 -2.67
N LEU A 213 15.24 -13.38 -1.51
CA LEU A 213 14.76 -12.00 -1.39
C LEU A 213 15.87 -10.95 -1.28
N GLN A 214 17.13 -11.34 -1.46
CA GLN A 214 18.25 -10.40 -1.56
C GLN A 214 18.04 -9.41 -2.71
N ALA A 215 18.22 -8.12 -2.42
CA ALA A 215 18.08 -7.03 -3.37
C ALA A 215 18.88 -5.79 -2.92
N ASP A 216 19.17 -4.90 -3.86
CA ASP A 216 19.82 -3.61 -3.60
C ASP A 216 18.82 -2.55 -3.08
N LEU A 217 17.53 -2.71 -3.41
CA LEU A 217 16.47 -1.78 -3.05
C LEU A 217 15.13 -2.52 -2.95
N TRP A 218 14.32 -2.13 -1.96
CA TRP A 218 12.91 -2.45 -1.89
C TRP A 218 12.09 -1.18 -2.13
N VAL A 219 11.10 -1.27 -3.00
CA VAL A 219 10.14 -0.19 -3.30
C VAL A 219 8.76 -0.67 -2.88
N PHE A 220 8.13 0.08 -1.99
CA PHE A 220 6.81 -0.23 -1.45
C PHE A 220 5.77 0.55 -2.22
N GLY A 221 4.79 -0.18 -2.75
CA GLY A 221 3.67 0.34 -3.51
C GLY A 221 2.51 0.89 -2.67
N ASP A 222 2.63 0.86 -1.35
CA ASP A 222 1.54 1.03 -0.39
C ASP A 222 1.75 2.32 0.43
N GLY A 223 1.57 3.46 -0.23
CA GLY A 223 1.76 4.77 0.37
C GLY A 223 0.56 5.67 0.12
N PRO A 224 0.25 6.60 1.04
CA PRO A 224 -0.87 7.51 0.83
C PRO A 224 -0.63 8.39 -0.41
N VAL A 225 -1.71 8.84 -1.02
CA VAL A 225 -1.65 9.86 -2.07
C VAL A 225 -1.76 11.23 -1.40
N HIS A 226 -0.79 12.13 -1.66
CA HIS A 226 -0.86 13.51 -1.20
C HIS A 226 -2.13 14.20 -1.74
N GLN A 227 -2.78 15.08 -0.97
CA GLN A 227 -4.06 15.70 -1.35
C GLN A 227 -3.95 16.51 -2.66
N THR A 228 -2.77 17.07 -2.95
CA THR A 228 -2.47 17.75 -4.22
C THR A 228 -2.31 16.81 -5.42
N ARG A 229 -2.34 15.49 -5.19
CA ARG A 229 -2.09 14.41 -6.16
C ARG A 229 -0.69 14.44 -6.78
N ARG A 230 0.22 15.24 -6.23
CA ARG A 230 1.62 15.24 -6.64
C ARG A 230 2.27 13.92 -6.20
N PRO A 231 3.11 13.30 -7.04
CA PRO A 231 3.88 12.14 -6.64
C PRO A 231 4.72 12.44 -5.40
N GLN A 232 4.82 11.48 -4.49
CA GLN A 232 5.63 11.59 -3.30
C GLN A 232 6.49 10.34 -3.10
N ILE A 233 7.66 10.54 -2.51
CA ILE A 233 8.53 9.45 -2.03
C ILE A 233 8.58 9.59 -0.52
N VAL A 234 8.18 8.54 0.18
CA VAL A 234 8.11 8.51 1.63
C VAL A 234 9.32 7.73 2.16
N PHE A 235 10.09 8.33 3.05
CA PHE A 235 11.31 7.74 3.63
C PHE A 235 11.11 7.18 5.04
N GLY A 236 9.88 7.18 5.56
CA GLY A 236 9.58 6.64 6.86
C GLY A 236 8.08 6.64 7.17
N VAL A 237 7.68 5.64 7.93
CA VAL A 237 6.34 5.49 8.51
C VAL A 237 6.46 5.44 10.03
N ARG A 238 5.35 5.68 10.74
CA ARG A 238 5.34 5.50 12.20
C ARG A 238 5.28 4.01 12.54
N GLY A 239 5.88 3.61 13.64
CA GLY A 239 5.59 2.32 14.26
C GLY A 239 4.23 2.35 14.96
N VAL A 240 3.71 1.16 15.26
CA VAL A 240 2.48 0.95 16.03
C VAL A 240 2.75 -0.06 17.15
N MET A 241 2.14 0.15 18.31
CA MET A 241 2.17 -0.79 19.43
C MET A 241 0.75 -0.92 19.98
N GLY A 242 0.23 -2.15 20.00
CA GLY A 242 -1.03 -2.49 20.66
C GLY A 242 -0.80 -2.80 22.15
N VAL A 243 -1.72 -2.35 23.00
CA VAL A 243 -1.75 -2.72 24.43
C VAL A 243 -3.14 -3.20 24.78
N GLN A 244 -3.25 -4.37 25.41
CA GLN A 244 -4.50 -4.87 25.97
C GLN A 244 -4.56 -4.53 27.46
N LEU A 245 -5.57 -3.74 27.85
CA LEU A 245 -5.82 -3.36 29.24
C LEU A 245 -7.05 -4.13 29.75
N THR A 246 -6.96 -4.70 30.94
CA THR A 246 -8.09 -5.36 31.61
C THR A 246 -8.24 -4.77 33.01
N VAL A 247 -9.40 -4.18 33.29
CA VAL A 247 -9.73 -3.59 34.59
C VAL A 247 -10.76 -4.49 35.27
N TYR A 248 -10.38 -5.03 36.42
CA TYR A 248 -11.25 -5.88 37.23
C TYR A 248 -12.05 -5.05 38.24
N GLY A 249 -13.25 -5.52 38.56
CA GLY A 249 -14.15 -4.91 39.53
C GLY A 249 -14.75 -5.94 40.47
N PRO A 250 -16.04 -5.78 40.84
CA PRO A 250 -16.73 -6.75 41.68
C PRO A 250 -16.69 -8.17 41.09
N ALA A 251 -16.67 -9.18 41.95
CA ALA A 251 -16.61 -10.60 41.56
C ALA A 251 -17.83 -11.10 40.75
N ARG A 252 -18.85 -10.26 40.56
CA ARG A 252 -20.06 -10.54 39.77
C ARG A 252 -20.67 -9.23 39.22
N PRO A 253 -21.48 -9.30 38.15
CA PRO A 253 -22.26 -8.14 37.70
C PRO A 253 -23.19 -7.60 38.79
N LEU A 254 -23.34 -6.27 38.86
CA LEU A 254 -24.15 -5.57 39.87
C LEU A 254 -25.23 -4.69 39.21
N HIS A 255 -26.38 -4.56 39.87
CA HIS A 255 -27.44 -3.63 39.47
C HIS A 255 -27.02 -2.18 39.77
N SER A 256 -26.96 -1.33 38.74
CA SER A 256 -26.39 0.03 38.86
C SER A 256 -27.14 0.94 39.83
N GLY A 257 -28.44 0.75 40.04
CA GLY A 257 -29.22 1.54 41.00
C GLY A 257 -28.99 1.16 42.48
N HIS A 258 -28.69 -0.11 42.76
CA HIS A 258 -28.50 -0.59 44.15
C HIS A 258 -27.07 -0.37 44.63
N TYR A 259 -26.11 -0.49 43.71
CA TYR A 259 -24.67 -0.48 44.02
C TYR A 259 -23.95 0.72 43.39
N GLY A 260 -24.68 1.63 42.76
CA GLY A 260 -24.14 2.87 42.19
C GLY A 260 -23.45 3.68 43.28
N ASN A 261 -22.20 4.08 43.02
CA ASN A 261 -21.31 4.77 43.96
C ASN A 261 -20.91 3.98 45.23
N TRP A 262 -21.40 2.74 45.43
CA TRP A 262 -20.96 1.86 46.52
C TRP A 262 -19.83 0.92 46.09
N ALA A 263 -19.94 0.34 44.90
CA ALA A 263 -18.91 -0.52 44.31
C ALA A 263 -18.07 0.23 43.27
N PRO A 264 -16.76 -0.07 43.13
CA PRO A 264 -15.95 0.43 42.03
C PRO A 264 -16.56 0.04 40.68
N ASN A 265 -16.54 0.98 39.74
CA ASN A 265 -17.00 0.75 38.38
C ASN A 265 -15.80 0.65 37.42
N PRO A 266 -15.46 -0.56 36.94
CA PRO A 266 -14.35 -0.75 36.00
C PRO A 266 -14.40 0.13 34.77
N ASN A 267 -15.59 0.47 34.27
CA ASN A 267 -15.75 1.34 33.10
C ASN A 267 -15.30 2.77 33.40
N VAL A 268 -15.62 3.29 34.59
CA VAL A 268 -15.20 4.64 35.01
C VAL A 268 -13.70 4.66 35.30
N MET A 269 -13.17 3.61 35.92
CA MET A 269 -11.73 3.47 36.17
C MET A 269 -10.94 3.42 34.87
N LEU A 270 -11.39 2.62 33.89
CA LEU A 270 -10.76 2.54 32.57
C LEU A 270 -10.84 3.88 31.83
N ALA A 271 -11.99 4.55 31.86
CA ALA A 271 -12.14 5.87 31.26
C ALA A 271 -11.19 6.91 31.87
N GLY A 272 -11.07 6.94 33.20
CA GLY A 272 -10.13 7.81 33.90
C GLY A 272 -8.68 7.51 33.56
N LEU A 273 -8.31 6.22 33.51
CA LEU A 273 -6.97 5.80 33.09
C LEU A 273 -6.66 6.26 31.66
N LEU A 274 -7.54 6.00 30.69
CA LEU A 274 -7.33 6.41 29.29
C LEU A 274 -7.22 7.94 29.15
N ALA A 275 -8.09 8.69 29.84
CA ALA A 275 -8.05 10.15 29.83
C ALA A 275 -6.76 10.71 30.45
N SER A 276 -6.16 9.99 31.41
CA SER A 276 -4.89 10.41 32.02
C SER A 276 -3.67 10.26 31.11
N MET A 277 -3.78 9.51 30.00
CA MET A 277 -2.64 9.23 29.11
C MET A 277 -2.34 10.36 28.13
N ARG A 278 -3.25 11.33 27.94
CA ARG A 278 -3.11 12.41 26.94
C ARG A 278 -3.82 13.68 27.40
N ASN A 279 -3.20 14.85 27.22
CA ASN A 279 -3.84 16.13 27.53
C ASN A 279 -4.73 16.65 26.37
N GLU A 280 -5.39 17.80 26.58
CA GLU A 280 -6.31 18.41 25.60
C GLU A 280 -5.60 18.89 24.31
N ASP A 281 -4.33 19.30 24.38
CA ASP A 281 -3.51 19.66 23.21
C ASP A 281 -2.97 18.43 22.46
N GLY A 282 -3.26 17.24 22.98
CA GLY A 282 -2.88 15.98 22.36
C GLY A 282 -1.48 15.47 22.71
N ARG A 283 -0.79 16.05 23.69
CA ARG A 283 0.47 15.56 24.24
C ARG A 283 0.25 14.31 25.07
N ILE A 284 1.10 13.29 24.88
CA ILE A 284 1.08 12.05 25.66
C ILE A 284 1.69 12.31 27.04
N LEU A 285 1.03 11.84 28.10
CA LEU A 285 1.40 12.07 29.50
C LEU A 285 2.02 10.85 30.17
N ILE A 286 2.17 9.74 29.44
CA ILE A 286 2.88 8.55 29.91
C ILE A 286 4.32 8.94 30.22
N ASP A 287 4.79 8.59 31.41
CA ASP A 287 6.14 8.91 31.86
C ASP A 287 7.18 8.37 30.87
N ARG A 288 8.23 9.17 30.61
CA ARG A 288 9.35 8.84 29.71
C ARG A 288 8.97 8.59 28.24
N PHE A 289 7.73 8.87 27.83
CA PHE A 289 7.27 8.63 26.45
C PHE A 289 8.11 9.34 25.37
N TYR A 290 8.67 10.51 25.70
CA TYR A 290 9.43 11.33 24.74
C TYR A 290 10.95 11.16 24.84
N ASP A 291 11.48 10.33 25.75
CA ASP A 291 12.92 10.21 26.02
C ASP A 291 13.71 9.86 24.74
N ASP A 292 13.16 8.99 23.89
CA ASP A 292 13.81 8.51 22.65
C ASP A 292 13.32 9.24 21.38
N VAL A 293 12.49 10.27 21.52
CA VAL A 293 12.01 11.05 20.37
C VAL A 293 13.14 11.96 19.86
N ARG A 294 13.66 11.62 18.68
CA ARG A 294 14.70 12.41 18.03
C ARG A 294 14.23 13.86 17.77
N PRO A 295 15.06 14.87 18.06
CA PRO A 295 14.70 16.26 17.79
C PRO A 295 14.65 16.54 16.30
N ILE A 296 13.78 17.47 15.91
CA ILE A 296 13.64 17.93 14.52
C ILE A 296 14.92 18.68 14.09
N THR A 297 15.56 18.21 13.02
CA THR A 297 16.76 18.83 12.45
C THR A 297 16.43 20.01 11.52
N PRO A 298 17.41 20.86 11.17
CA PRO A 298 17.21 21.88 10.14
C PRO A 298 16.82 21.30 8.77
N ALA A 299 17.33 20.12 8.43
CA ALA A 299 16.97 19.42 7.20
C ALA A 299 15.49 19.01 7.20
N ASP A 300 14.99 18.51 8.34
CA ASP A 300 13.57 18.16 8.51
C ASP A 300 12.69 19.41 8.35
N ARG A 301 13.05 20.52 9.02
CA ARG A 301 12.31 21.80 8.89
C ARG A 301 12.26 22.29 7.45
N SER A 302 13.37 22.20 6.72
CA SER A 302 13.44 22.56 5.30
C SER A 302 12.63 21.60 4.42
N ALA A 303 12.57 20.31 4.74
CA ALA A 303 11.70 19.36 4.06
C ALA A 303 10.22 19.69 4.31
N PHE A 304 9.82 19.93 5.57
CA PHE A 304 8.45 20.31 5.92
C PHE A 304 8.00 21.60 5.25
N GLY A 305 8.86 22.63 5.20
CA GLY A 305 8.54 23.89 4.53
C GLY A 305 8.33 23.79 3.00
N ARG A 306 8.71 22.66 2.39
CA ARG A 306 8.47 22.38 0.95
C ARG A 306 7.22 21.55 0.70
N ILE A 307 6.59 21.00 1.73
CA ILE A 307 5.34 20.26 1.59
C ILE A 307 4.24 21.27 1.26
N PRO A 308 3.46 21.08 0.17
CA PRO A 308 2.35 21.96 -0.13
C PRO A 308 1.34 21.99 1.03
N PRO A 309 0.84 23.17 1.45
CA PRO A 309 -0.15 23.24 2.52
C PRO A 309 -1.46 22.57 2.09
N VAL A 310 -2.04 21.79 2.99
CA VAL A 310 -3.28 21.03 2.78
C VAL A 310 -4.26 21.18 3.95
N GLU A 311 -3.89 21.95 4.96
CA GLU A 311 -4.60 22.07 6.23
C GLU A 311 -6.01 22.64 6.05
N GLU A 312 -6.15 23.74 5.31
CA GLU A 312 -7.47 24.34 5.03
C GLU A 312 -8.37 23.41 4.21
N GLN A 313 -7.78 22.73 3.21
CA GLN A 313 -8.48 21.75 2.39
C GLN A 313 -9.00 20.60 3.28
N LEU A 314 -8.13 20.01 4.10
CA LEU A 314 -8.48 18.90 4.98
C LEU A 314 -9.50 19.33 6.05
N ALA A 315 -9.34 20.52 6.63
CA ALA A 315 -10.31 21.05 7.58
C ALA A 315 -11.70 21.21 6.93
N GLY A 316 -11.76 21.68 5.69
CA GLY A 316 -13.00 21.76 4.91
C GLY A 316 -13.60 20.38 4.60
N GLU A 317 -12.80 19.45 4.07
CA GLU A 317 -13.22 18.09 3.69
C GLU A 317 -13.71 17.27 4.90
N LEU A 318 -12.98 17.35 6.02
CA LEU A 318 -13.28 16.63 7.26
C LEU A 318 -14.25 17.40 8.17
N ARG A 319 -14.69 18.59 7.76
CA ARG A 319 -15.61 19.47 8.50
C ARG A 319 -15.11 19.82 9.91
N LEU A 320 -13.80 20.04 10.04
CA LEU A 320 -13.17 20.44 11.30
C LEU A 320 -13.32 21.95 11.48
N ARG A 321 -13.99 22.37 12.55
CA ARG A 321 -14.13 23.79 12.95
C ARG A 321 -13.14 24.24 14.03
N ARG A 322 -12.41 23.29 14.60
CA ARG A 322 -11.37 23.51 15.60
C ARG A 322 -10.26 22.51 15.29
N THR A 323 -9.14 23.02 14.80
CA THR A 323 -7.87 22.29 14.68
C THR A 323 -6.95 22.73 15.79
#